data_AF-A0A1I6T112-F1
#
_entry.id   AF-A0A1I6T112-F1
#
_cell.length_a   1.000
_cell.length_b   1.000
_cell.length_c   1.000
_cell.angle_alpha   90.00
_cell.angle_beta   90.00
_cell.angle_gamma   90.00
#
_symmetry.space_group_name_H-M   'P 1'
#
loop_
_entity.id
_entity.type
_entity.pdbx_description
1 polymer ?
#
loop_
_entity_poly.entity_id
_entity_poly.type
_entity_poly.pdbx_seq_one_letter_code
_entity_poly.pdbx_strand_id
1 'polypeptide(L)'
;MKCAVITPVGPGHAELFAQVGGPSVEQARAYDTGPFSEILHYVMDDTVGRHGRSARRNEALQRALDEGVDWVFFLDADDKITPNAFEAFGRVIAAEPELDAVWGLICTLDRGGEPELREGQAATIDSREEFLSVAPFNGVQIGGFYRTQVVARIGFDVGMNTGEDYKLYCQLWNTARCAKRPEIFFLNQRGLHSTGPRSATGQDWNVSVSGQWVEQLSDARVFVEVGGDSVAEPARMRLTNPADPSQAAHLRGEFFEQEALGKLKALLGTTAPSIVDVGPGGGNHLVWCARNLQPKRLIAVETDQATSDLLGENLTVNGLAETVQCRSLVAQAAVPALETAVFGTGLFAGPARSGEGGRGSLDSVLGDAPVDALRIDTVGTEIETLEGAASVIARARPVLWVKVTPANAMRFLQGWCRGANYRVIDSVFGAGVTDYFAVPKEAP
;
A
#
# COMPACT_ATOMS: atom_id res chain seq x y z
N MET A 1 0.23 22.51 -31.38
CA MET A 1 -0.82 21.66 -30.78
C MET A 1 -1.88 22.56 -30.17
N LYS A 2 -3.11 22.08 -29.96
CA LYS A 2 -4.16 22.77 -29.20
C LYS A 2 -4.30 22.16 -27.81
N CYS A 3 -4.53 23.00 -26.80
CA CYS A 3 -4.86 22.56 -25.44
C CYS A 3 -6.22 23.10 -25.00
N ALA A 4 -6.99 22.33 -24.24
CA ALA A 4 -8.17 22.85 -23.55
C ALA A 4 -8.07 22.60 -22.03
N VAL A 5 -8.20 23.66 -21.24
CA VAL A 5 -8.42 23.54 -19.80
C VAL A 5 -9.91 23.25 -19.58
N ILE A 6 -10.23 22.19 -18.84
CA ILE A 6 -11.61 21.76 -18.56
C ILE A 6 -11.88 21.99 -17.07
N THR A 7 -12.87 22.84 -16.77
CA THR A 7 -13.24 23.19 -15.39
C THR A 7 -14.74 23.01 -15.16
N PRO A 8 -15.16 21.90 -14.54
CA PRO A 8 -16.53 21.76 -14.02
C PRO A 8 -16.77 22.71 -12.85
N VAL A 9 -17.84 23.50 -12.92
CA VAL A 9 -18.22 24.45 -11.87
C VAL A 9 -19.52 23.98 -11.21
N GLY A 10 -19.37 23.29 -10.07
CA GLY A 10 -20.49 22.75 -9.29
C GLY A 10 -21.14 23.75 -8.33
N PRO A 11 -22.15 23.33 -7.56
CA PRO A 11 -22.82 24.19 -6.58
C PRO A 11 -21.84 24.72 -5.52
N GLY A 12 -21.89 26.03 -5.29
CA GLY A 12 -21.01 26.73 -4.34
C GLY A 12 -19.63 27.11 -4.87
N HIS A 13 -19.27 26.74 -6.11
CA HIS A 13 -17.94 27.02 -6.68
C HIS A 13 -17.90 28.16 -7.70
N ALA A 14 -19.03 28.77 -8.06
CA ALA A 14 -19.07 29.83 -9.08
C ALA A 14 -18.21 31.06 -8.70
N GLU A 15 -18.33 31.53 -7.46
CA GLU A 15 -17.58 32.68 -6.97
C GLU A 15 -16.09 32.35 -6.82
N LEU A 16 -15.77 31.15 -6.31
CA LEU A 16 -14.39 30.66 -6.22
C LEU A 16 -13.74 30.60 -7.59
N PHE A 17 -14.41 30.01 -8.58
CA PHE A 17 -13.92 29.95 -9.95
C PHE A 17 -13.64 31.34 -10.52
N ALA A 18 -14.54 32.30 -10.33
CA ALA A 18 -14.39 33.67 -10.83
C ALA A 18 -13.19 34.40 -10.21
N GLN A 19 -12.82 34.08 -8.96
CA GLN A 19 -11.73 34.72 -8.24
C GLN A 19 -10.39 33.97 -8.36
N VAL A 20 -10.44 32.65 -8.58
CA VAL A 20 -9.30 31.74 -8.44
C VAL A 20 -9.02 31.01 -9.75
N GLY A 21 -9.85 30.02 -10.11
CA GLY A 21 -9.58 29.11 -11.23
C GLY A 21 -9.52 29.83 -12.58
N GLY A 22 -10.52 30.66 -12.90
CA GLY A 22 -10.60 31.42 -14.15
C GLY A 22 -9.39 32.33 -14.38
N PRO A 23 -9.10 33.27 -13.47
CA PRO A 23 -7.94 34.15 -13.59
C PRO A 23 -6.59 33.41 -13.70
N SER A 24 -6.44 32.26 -13.02
CA SER A 24 -5.20 31.48 -13.09
C SER A 24 -4.90 30.93 -14.50
N VAL A 25 -5.94 30.56 -15.26
CA VAL A 25 -5.79 30.08 -16.64
C VAL A 25 -5.33 31.20 -17.57
N GLU A 26 -5.92 32.39 -17.44
CA GLU A 26 -5.49 33.55 -18.23
C GLU A 26 -4.06 33.98 -17.87
N GLN A 27 -3.69 33.92 -16.59
CA GLN A 27 -2.32 34.20 -16.15
C GLN A 27 -1.32 33.20 -16.76
N ALA A 28 -1.64 31.91 -16.77
CA ALA A 28 -0.77 30.89 -17.36
C ALA A 28 -0.61 31.07 -18.88
N ARG A 29 -1.70 31.42 -19.59
CA ARG A 29 -1.63 31.75 -21.03
C ARG A 29 -0.77 32.97 -21.33
N ALA A 30 -0.89 34.01 -20.50
CA ALA A 30 -0.13 35.24 -20.66
C ALA A 30 1.36 35.07 -20.32
N TYR A 31 1.69 34.10 -19.45
CA TYR A 31 3.06 33.78 -19.08
C TYR A 31 3.80 33.12 -20.24
N ASP A 32 3.34 31.96 -20.69
CA ASP A 32 3.90 31.23 -21.83
C ASP A 32 2.90 30.15 -22.29
N THR A 33 2.67 30.02 -23.59
CA THR A 33 1.74 29.02 -24.14
C THR A 33 2.37 27.63 -24.32
N GLY A 34 3.66 27.49 -24.03
CA GLY A 34 4.43 26.29 -24.28
C GLY A 34 4.34 25.85 -25.75
N PRO A 35 4.07 24.55 -26.01
CA PRO A 35 4.00 24.04 -27.38
C PRO A 35 2.62 24.26 -28.04
N PHE A 36 1.73 25.02 -27.39
CA PHE A 36 0.36 25.20 -27.84
C PHE A 36 0.20 26.46 -28.68
N SER A 37 -0.39 26.31 -29.87
CA SER A 37 -0.76 27.43 -30.73
C SER A 37 -2.10 28.05 -30.31
N GLU A 38 -2.89 27.31 -29.54
CA GLU A 38 -4.20 27.73 -29.05
C GLU A 38 -4.46 27.03 -27.70
N ILE A 39 -4.94 27.81 -26.73
CA ILE A 39 -5.33 27.31 -25.41
C ILE A 39 -6.78 27.74 -25.17
N LEU A 40 -7.67 26.78 -25.06
CA LEU A 40 -9.10 26.94 -24.82
C LEU A 40 -9.41 26.76 -23.33
N HIS A 41 -10.53 27.32 -22.85
CA HIS A 41 -11.02 27.09 -21.48
C HIS A 41 -12.48 26.72 -21.54
N TYR A 42 -12.77 25.46 -21.29
CA TYR A 42 -14.12 24.92 -21.20
C TYR A 42 -14.58 25.01 -19.76
N VAL A 43 -15.26 26.11 -19.45
CA VAL A 43 -15.97 26.29 -18.19
C VAL A 43 -17.30 25.58 -18.31
N MET A 44 -17.45 24.48 -17.57
CA MET A 44 -18.58 23.57 -17.67
C MET A 44 -19.52 23.79 -16.49
N ASP A 45 -20.55 24.62 -16.70
CA ASP A 45 -21.51 24.95 -15.66
C ASP A 45 -22.34 23.72 -15.20
N ASP A 46 -22.33 23.51 -13.89
CA ASP A 46 -23.22 22.62 -13.16
C ASP A 46 -23.54 23.21 -11.78
N THR A 47 -23.70 24.53 -11.69
CA THR A 47 -23.98 25.24 -10.43
C THR A 47 -25.27 24.80 -9.73
N VAL A 48 -26.18 24.15 -10.47
CA VAL A 48 -27.42 23.53 -9.96
C VAL A 48 -27.21 22.06 -9.55
N GLY A 49 -26.08 21.44 -9.89
CA GLY A 49 -25.72 20.07 -9.52
C GLY A 49 -26.54 19.00 -10.22
N ARG A 50 -27.01 19.27 -11.44
CA ARG A 50 -27.86 18.35 -12.23
C ARG A 50 -27.06 17.24 -12.89
N HIS A 51 -25.80 17.49 -13.20
CA HIS A 51 -25.01 16.61 -14.06
C HIS A 51 -23.91 15.85 -13.31
N GLY A 52 -23.26 16.52 -12.35
CA GLY A 52 -22.07 16.02 -11.68
C GLY A 52 -20.78 16.28 -12.47
N ARG A 53 -19.65 16.33 -11.75
CA ARG A 53 -18.34 16.66 -12.32
C ARG A 53 -17.90 15.71 -13.44
N SER A 54 -18.09 14.41 -13.27
CA SER A 54 -17.73 13.37 -14.26
C SER A 54 -18.44 13.59 -15.60
N ALA A 55 -19.75 13.84 -15.57
CA ALA A 55 -20.54 14.06 -16.79
C ALA A 55 -20.09 15.33 -17.52
N ARG A 56 -19.84 16.41 -16.77
CA ARG A 56 -19.30 17.67 -17.32
C ARG A 56 -17.91 17.52 -17.92
N ARG A 57 -17.02 16.76 -17.27
CA ARG A 57 -15.69 16.44 -17.83
C ARG A 57 -15.84 15.64 -19.13
N ASN A 58 -16.71 14.63 -19.18
CA ASN A 58 -16.94 13.81 -20.39
C ASN A 58 -17.54 14.60 -21.55
N GLU A 59 -18.51 15.49 -21.30
CA GLU A 59 -19.06 16.37 -22.34
C GLU A 59 -18.00 17.32 -22.91
N ALA A 60 -17.15 17.88 -22.04
CA ALA A 60 -16.04 18.72 -22.47
C ALA A 60 -14.99 17.94 -23.27
N LEU A 61 -14.74 16.66 -22.93
CA LEU A 61 -13.88 15.78 -23.72
C LEU A 61 -14.44 15.52 -25.12
N GLN A 62 -15.75 15.29 -25.25
CA GLN A 62 -16.36 15.13 -26.57
C GLN A 62 -16.25 16.41 -27.40
N ARG A 63 -16.51 17.57 -26.79
CA ARG A 63 -16.29 18.87 -27.43
C ARG A 63 -14.82 19.05 -27.85
N ALA A 64 -13.87 18.68 -27.01
CA ALA A 64 -12.45 18.74 -27.30
C ALA A 64 -12.08 17.89 -28.53
N LEU A 65 -12.65 16.69 -28.66
CA LEU A 65 -12.46 15.84 -29.84
C LEU A 65 -13.02 16.49 -31.10
N ASP A 66 -14.24 17.01 -31.05
CA ASP A 66 -14.91 17.63 -32.20
C ASP A 66 -14.17 18.89 -32.69
N GLU A 67 -13.55 19.64 -31.77
CA GLU A 67 -12.78 20.86 -32.07
C GLU A 67 -11.29 20.57 -32.41
N GLY A 68 -10.87 19.30 -32.43
CA GLY A 68 -9.50 18.90 -32.76
C GLY A 68 -8.46 19.32 -31.72
N VAL A 69 -8.83 19.30 -30.44
CA VAL A 69 -7.91 19.60 -29.33
C VAL A 69 -6.96 18.41 -29.10
N ASP A 70 -5.65 18.65 -29.08
CA ASP A 70 -4.64 17.61 -28.92
C ASP A 70 -4.49 17.16 -27.46
N TRP A 71 -4.51 18.12 -26.54
CA TRP A 71 -4.31 17.91 -25.10
C TRP A 71 -5.39 18.58 -24.27
N VAL A 72 -5.76 17.96 -23.16
CA VAL A 72 -6.62 18.58 -22.14
C VAL A 72 -5.90 18.68 -20.81
N PHE A 73 -6.29 19.70 -20.03
CA PHE A 73 -5.88 19.86 -18.65
C PHE A 73 -7.13 19.94 -17.78
N PHE A 74 -7.29 19.03 -16.81
CA PHE A 74 -8.42 19.14 -15.87
C PHE A 74 -8.04 20.04 -14.71
N LEU A 75 -8.91 21.00 -14.42
CA LEU A 75 -8.75 21.93 -13.31
C LEU A 75 -10.05 21.97 -12.51
N ASP A 76 -9.98 21.63 -11.23
CA ASP A 76 -11.12 21.82 -10.33
C ASP A 76 -11.35 23.32 -10.07
N ALA A 77 -12.60 23.72 -9.88
CA ALA A 77 -13.00 25.13 -9.86
C ALA A 77 -12.38 25.97 -8.72
N ASP A 78 -11.98 25.29 -7.65
CA ASP A 78 -11.32 25.80 -6.46
C ASP A 78 -9.78 25.73 -6.53
N ASP A 79 -9.21 25.11 -7.56
CA ASP A 79 -7.77 24.98 -7.72
C ASP A 79 -7.21 26.03 -8.72
N LYS A 80 -5.88 26.19 -8.72
CA LYS A 80 -5.16 27.11 -9.63
C LYS A 80 -4.22 26.34 -10.54
N ILE A 81 -4.22 26.63 -11.83
CA ILE A 81 -3.08 26.27 -12.70
C ILE A 81 -1.90 27.20 -12.39
N THR A 82 -0.67 26.68 -12.39
CA THR A 82 0.52 27.52 -12.16
C THR A 82 0.81 28.38 -13.40
N PRO A 83 1.40 29.58 -13.25
CA PRO A 83 1.71 30.44 -14.40
C PRO A 83 2.58 29.76 -15.47
N ASN A 84 3.54 28.94 -15.06
CA ASN A 84 4.46 28.26 -15.97
C ASN A 84 4.00 26.86 -16.41
N ALA A 85 2.76 26.45 -16.14
CA ALA A 85 2.31 25.07 -16.38
C ALA A 85 2.48 24.61 -17.84
N PHE A 86 2.12 25.45 -18.81
CA PHE A 86 2.22 25.10 -20.24
C PHE A 86 3.67 25.04 -20.74
N GLU A 87 4.52 25.96 -20.28
CA GLU A 87 5.97 25.94 -20.53
C GLU A 87 6.62 24.67 -19.97
N ALA A 88 6.31 24.35 -18.71
CA ALA A 88 6.78 23.15 -18.01
C ALA A 88 6.36 21.87 -18.73
N PHE A 89 5.08 21.77 -19.12
CA PHE A 89 4.60 20.67 -19.96
C PHE A 89 5.35 20.60 -21.30
N GLY A 90 5.62 21.76 -21.91
CA GLY A 90 6.41 21.86 -23.15
C GLY A 90 7.78 21.21 -23.04
N ARG A 91 8.49 21.42 -21.92
CA ARG A 91 9.78 20.75 -21.66
C ARG A 91 9.62 19.24 -21.57
N VAL A 92 8.61 18.76 -20.83
CA VAL A 92 8.38 17.32 -20.66
C VAL A 92 8.05 16.66 -22.00
N ILE A 93 7.09 17.18 -22.75
CA ILE A 93 6.65 16.53 -23.99
C ILE A 93 7.66 16.66 -25.14
N ALA A 94 8.55 17.67 -25.09
CA ALA A 94 9.67 17.76 -26.02
C ALA A 94 10.71 16.65 -25.76
N ALA A 95 10.91 16.27 -24.50
CA ALA A 95 11.83 15.20 -24.11
C ALA A 95 11.20 13.81 -24.31
N GLU A 96 9.90 13.67 -24.04
CA GLU A 96 9.17 12.40 -24.00
C GLU A 96 7.86 12.48 -24.83
N PRO A 97 7.96 12.64 -26.16
CA PRO A 97 6.82 12.94 -27.03
C PRO A 97 5.74 11.86 -27.09
N GLU A 98 6.08 10.65 -26.66
CA GLU A 98 5.21 9.48 -26.66
C GLU A 98 4.31 9.36 -25.43
N LEU A 99 4.47 10.23 -24.42
CA LEU A 99 3.58 10.25 -23.26
C LEU A 99 2.14 10.60 -23.68
N ASP A 100 1.18 9.97 -23.01
CA ASP A 100 -0.25 10.18 -23.19
C ASP A 100 -0.90 10.91 -22.01
N ALA A 101 -0.33 10.77 -20.81
CA ALA A 101 -0.75 11.54 -19.64
C ALA A 101 0.46 11.90 -18.77
N VAL A 102 0.51 13.15 -18.31
CA VAL A 102 1.60 13.69 -17.52
C VAL A 102 1.05 14.40 -16.30
N TRP A 103 1.53 13.99 -15.13
CA TRP A 103 1.26 14.64 -13.85
C TRP A 103 2.49 15.36 -13.31
N GLY A 104 2.24 16.40 -12.54
CA GLY A 104 3.27 17.12 -11.80
C GLY A 104 3.35 16.68 -10.34
N LEU A 105 4.21 17.36 -9.59
CA LEU A 105 4.22 17.35 -8.14
C LEU A 105 2.90 17.92 -7.61
N ILE A 106 2.43 17.31 -6.52
CA ILE A 106 1.29 17.76 -5.76
C ILE A 106 1.75 18.92 -4.88
N CYS A 107 1.21 20.10 -5.12
CA CYS A 107 1.46 21.30 -4.34
C CYS A 107 0.14 21.84 -3.77
N THR A 108 0.11 22.17 -2.50
CA THR A 108 -1.06 22.69 -1.79
C THR A 108 -0.79 24.09 -1.29
N LEU A 109 -1.80 24.96 -1.35
CA LEU A 109 -1.74 26.25 -0.67
C LEU A 109 -2.06 26.06 0.81
N ASP A 110 -1.21 26.58 1.69
CA ASP A 110 -1.46 26.64 3.12
C ASP A 110 -2.53 27.70 3.46
N ARG A 111 -2.79 27.92 4.76
CA ARG A 111 -3.77 28.94 5.20
C ARG A 111 -3.31 30.38 4.91
N GLY A 112 -2.00 30.60 4.77
CA GLY A 112 -1.41 31.88 4.38
C GLY A 112 -1.44 32.12 2.87
N GLY A 113 -1.73 31.09 2.07
CA GLY A 113 -1.65 31.13 0.62
C GLY A 113 -0.25 30.85 0.07
N GLU A 114 0.64 30.30 0.89
CA GLU A 114 1.98 29.88 0.49
C GLU A 114 1.94 28.45 -0.08
N PRO A 115 2.66 28.18 -1.18
CA PRO A 115 2.72 26.86 -1.80
C PRO A 115 3.63 25.91 -1.02
N GLU A 116 3.11 24.73 -0.67
CA GLU A 116 3.85 23.65 -0.01
C GLU A 116 3.76 22.37 -0.84
N LEU A 117 4.88 21.67 -1.00
CA LEU A 117 4.89 20.34 -1.61
C LEU A 117 4.27 19.32 -0.65
N ARG A 118 3.47 18.40 -1.20
CA ARG A 118 2.96 17.27 -0.43
C ARG A 118 4.11 16.44 0.13
N GLU A 119 4.16 16.32 1.46
CA GLU A 119 5.11 15.46 2.15
C GLU A 119 4.91 13.99 1.76
N GLY A 120 6.00 13.25 1.54
CA GLY A 120 5.98 11.82 1.23
C GLY A 120 5.47 11.46 -0.18
N GLN A 121 5.29 12.43 -1.08
CA GLN A 121 4.97 12.14 -2.47
C GLN A 121 6.19 11.64 -3.25
N ALA A 122 5.98 10.76 -4.23
CA ALA A 122 7.02 10.43 -5.21
C ALA A 122 7.26 11.62 -6.15
N ALA A 123 8.52 11.97 -6.39
CA ALA A 123 8.88 13.05 -7.33
C ALA A 123 8.72 12.60 -8.79
N THR A 124 8.93 11.32 -9.06
CA THR A 124 8.77 10.67 -10.35
C THR A 124 7.97 9.39 -10.20
N ILE A 125 7.20 9.04 -11.23
CA ILE A 125 6.50 7.76 -11.39
C ILE A 125 6.52 7.46 -12.89
N ASP A 126 7.05 6.30 -13.27
CA ASP A 126 7.32 5.92 -14.66
C ASP A 126 6.59 4.64 -15.11
N SER A 127 5.96 3.94 -14.17
CA SER A 127 5.25 2.70 -14.44
C SER A 127 3.97 2.57 -13.63
N ARG A 128 3.07 1.68 -14.08
CA ARG A 128 1.86 1.32 -13.33
C ARG A 128 2.23 0.73 -11.97
N GLU A 129 3.28 -0.07 -11.91
CA GLU A 129 3.76 -0.70 -10.69
C GLU A 129 4.23 0.34 -9.68
N GLU A 130 5.00 1.35 -10.11
CA GLU A 130 5.40 2.48 -9.26
C GLU A 130 4.20 3.32 -8.82
N PHE A 131 3.24 3.55 -9.74
CA PHE A 131 2.01 4.26 -9.39
C PHE A 131 1.24 3.55 -8.27
N LEU A 132 1.15 2.23 -8.35
CA LEU A 132 0.46 1.39 -7.37
C LEU A 132 1.30 1.13 -6.10
N SER A 133 2.61 1.39 -6.10
CA SER A 133 3.45 1.30 -4.90
C SER A 133 3.37 2.54 -4.01
N VAL A 134 2.72 3.61 -4.47
CA VAL A 134 2.54 4.86 -3.72
C VAL A 134 1.10 4.94 -3.21
N ALA A 135 0.93 5.40 -1.96
CA ALA A 135 -0.39 5.68 -1.42
C ALA A 135 -1.16 6.63 -2.36
N PRO A 136 -2.44 6.35 -2.71
CA PRO A 136 -3.18 7.12 -3.71
C PRO A 136 -3.17 8.63 -3.47
N PHE A 137 -3.27 9.05 -2.22
CA PHE A 137 -3.21 10.46 -1.80
C PHE A 137 -1.89 11.17 -2.14
N ASN A 138 -0.81 10.41 -2.31
CA ASN A 138 0.56 10.86 -2.59
C ASN A 138 1.01 10.58 -4.04
N GLY A 139 0.21 9.84 -4.81
CA GLY A 139 0.51 9.47 -6.20
C GLY A 139 0.38 10.66 -7.14
N VAL A 140 -0.85 10.90 -7.60
CA VAL A 140 -1.19 11.98 -8.55
C VAL A 140 -2.54 12.61 -8.17
N GLN A 141 -2.86 13.75 -8.79
CA GLN A 141 -4.14 14.44 -8.63
C GLN A 141 -4.68 14.87 -10.00
N ILE A 142 -5.89 15.44 -10.04
CA ILE A 142 -6.63 15.67 -11.29
C ILE A 142 -5.91 16.62 -12.25
N GLY A 143 -5.17 17.60 -11.70
CA GLY A 143 -4.34 18.54 -12.43
C GLY A 143 -3.15 17.86 -13.11
N GLY A 144 -3.33 17.59 -14.39
CA GLY A 144 -2.35 16.97 -15.27
C GLY A 144 -2.71 17.23 -16.74
N PHE A 145 -1.79 16.93 -17.64
CA PHE A 145 -2.00 17.03 -19.08
C PHE A 145 -2.32 15.64 -19.64
N TYR A 146 -3.39 15.53 -20.43
CA TYR A 146 -3.86 14.27 -20.98
C TYR A 146 -4.08 14.42 -22.49
N ARG A 147 -3.58 13.47 -23.28
CA ARG A 147 -3.85 13.42 -24.72
C ARG A 147 -5.33 13.18 -24.92
N THR A 148 -6.02 14.12 -25.58
CA THR A 148 -7.49 14.17 -25.64
C THR A 148 -8.10 12.86 -26.11
N GLN A 149 -7.56 12.29 -27.20
CA GLN A 149 -8.04 11.03 -27.77
C GLN A 149 -7.89 9.83 -26.83
N VAL A 150 -6.89 9.84 -25.95
CA VAL A 150 -6.64 8.73 -25.02
C VAL A 150 -7.64 8.82 -23.87
N VAL A 151 -7.70 9.97 -23.20
CA VAL A 151 -8.56 10.15 -22.04
C VAL A 151 -10.05 10.11 -22.40
N ALA A 152 -10.45 10.59 -23.58
CA ALA A 152 -11.83 10.55 -24.04
C ALA A 152 -12.33 9.12 -24.35
N ARG A 153 -11.45 8.19 -24.73
CA ARG A 153 -11.83 6.77 -24.92
C ARG A 153 -12.15 6.08 -23.60
N ILE A 154 -11.54 6.53 -22.51
CA ILE A 154 -11.74 5.96 -21.16
C ILE A 154 -12.93 6.67 -20.50
N GLY A 155 -12.85 7.99 -20.39
CA GLY A 155 -13.85 8.83 -19.75
C GLY A 155 -13.93 8.65 -18.23
N PHE A 156 -14.61 9.57 -17.56
CA PHE A 156 -14.95 9.45 -16.14
C PHE A 156 -16.21 8.61 -15.96
N ASP A 157 -16.26 7.84 -14.87
CA ASP A 157 -17.47 7.12 -14.49
C ASP A 157 -18.51 8.10 -13.93
N VAL A 158 -19.63 8.27 -14.66
CA VAL A 158 -20.72 9.17 -14.27
C VAL A 158 -21.61 8.61 -13.15
N GLY A 159 -21.49 7.31 -12.86
CA GLY A 159 -22.16 6.68 -11.73
C GLY A 159 -21.48 6.96 -10.39
N MET A 160 -20.21 7.37 -10.41
CA MET A 160 -19.42 7.65 -9.22
C MET A 160 -19.56 9.12 -8.78
N ASN A 161 -19.65 9.33 -7.47
CA ASN A 161 -19.62 10.66 -6.85
C ASN A 161 -18.26 10.98 -6.19
N THR A 162 -17.41 9.96 -6.04
CA THR A 162 -16.08 10.08 -5.42
C THR A 162 -15.18 8.92 -5.85
N GLY A 163 -13.88 9.20 -5.97
CA GLY A 163 -12.87 8.24 -6.42
C GLY A 163 -12.96 7.92 -7.91
N GLU A 164 -13.77 8.67 -8.68
CA GLU A 164 -13.87 8.55 -10.14
C GLU A 164 -12.56 8.93 -10.83
N ASP A 165 -11.79 9.80 -10.18
CA ASP A 165 -10.53 10.31 -10.64
C ASP A 165 -9.44 9.24 -10.53
N TYR A 166 -9.35 8.57 -9.38
CA TYR A 166 -8.45 7.43 -9.20
C TYR A 166 -8.76 6.28 -10.16
N LYS A 167 -10.05 5.98 -10.38
CA LYS A 167 -10.47 5.00 -11.39
C LYS A 167 -9.92 5.34 -12.77
N LEU A 168 -10.05 6.60 -13.20
CA LEU A 168 -9.49 7.07 -14.47
C LEU A 168 -7.97 6.90 -14.49
N TYR A 169 -7.26 7.26 -13.43
CA TYR A 169 -5.80 7.13 -13.36
C TYR A 169 -5.38 5.67 -13.51
N CYS A 170 -6.03 4.73 -12.80
CA CYS A 170 -5.75 3.31 -12.91
C CYS A 170 -5.95 2.79 -14.34
N GLN A 171 -7.02 3.23 -15.02
CA GLN A 171 -7.29 2.85 -16.41
C GLN A 171 -6.26 3.45 -17.38
N LEU A 172 -5.82 4.69 -17.15
CA LEU A 172 -4.76 5.33 -17.92
C LEU A 172 -3.43 4.58 -17.76
N TRP A 173 -2.97 4.36 -16.53
CA TRP A 173 -1.74 3.62 -16.24
C TRP A 173 -1.77 2.18 -16.76
N ASN A 174 -2.95 1.59 -16.91
CA ASN A 174 -3.11 0.25 -17.48
C ASN A 174 -3.06 0.21 -19.02
N THR A 175 -3.37 1.32 -19.70
CA THR A 175 -3.62 1.30 -21.16
C THR A 175 -2.87 2.34 -21.97
N ALA A 176 -2.16 3.26 -21.32
CA ALA A 176 -1.51 4.42 -21.93
C ALA A 176 -0.10 4.65 -21.37
N ARG A 177 0.69 5.49 -22.05
CA ARG A 177 2.00 5.90 -21.55
C ARG A 177 1.84 7.07 -20.58
N CYS A 178 2.16 6.83 -19.32
CA CYS A 178 1.90 7.75 -18.24
C CYS A 178 3.19 8.11 -17.51
N ALA A 179 3.25 9.32 -16.96
CA ALA A 179 4.41 9.79 -16.20
C ALA A 179 4.01 10.81 -15.14
N LYS A 180 4.67 10.76 -13.98
CA LYS A 180 4.76 11.88 -13.04
C LYS A 180 6.16 12.49 -13.12
N ARG A 181 6.26 13.81 -13.21
CA ARG A 181 7.53 14.55 -13.34
C ARG A 181 7.67 15.62 -12.26
N PRO A 182 8.91 16.04 -11.92
CA PRO A 182 9.19 17.04 -10.90
C PRO A 182 8.88 18.48 -11.38
N GLU A 183 7.72 18.66 -11.99
CA GLU A 183 7.16 19.94 -12.45
C GLU A 183 5.90 20.25 -11.64
N ILE A 184 5.57 21.52 -11.42
CA ILE A 184 4.34 21.88 -10.70
C ILE A 184 3.36 22.49 -11.71
N PHE A 185 2.33 21.75 -12.08
CA PHE A 185 1.33 22.23 -13.04
C PHE A 185 0.16 22.97 -12.39
N PHE A 186 -0.14 22.68 -11.12
CA PHE A 186 -1.27 23.30 -10.42
C PHE A 186 -1.04 23.33 -8.91
N LEU A 187 -1.85 24.15 -8.25
CA LEU A 187 -1.87 24.35 -6.81
C LEU A 187 -3.26 23.97 -6.29
N ASN A 188 -3.30 23.04 -5.35
CA ASN A 188 -4.53 22.61 -4.70
C ASN A 188 -4.91 23.56 -3.56
N GLN A 189 -6.12 24.11 -3.60
CA GLN A 189 -6.62 24.99 -2.54
C GLN A 189 -7.41 24.17 -1.52
N ARG A 190 -6.86 23.98 -0.31
CA ARG A 190 -7.52 23.17 0.72
C ARG A 190 -8.61 23.94 1.47
N GLY A 191 -9.69 23.22 1.80
CA GLY A 191 -10.71 23.68 2.75
C GLY A 191 -11.98 24.27 2.13
N LEU A 192 -12.07 24.29 0.80
CA LEU A 192 -13.24 24.76 0.07
C LEU A 192 -13.83 23.56 -0.68
N HIS A 193 -14.89 22.96 -0.15
CA HIS A 193 -15.47 21.76 -0.75
C HIS A 193 -16.78 22.08 -1.47
N SER A 194 -16.98 21.43 -2.62
CA SER A 194 -18.23 21.50 -3.37
C SER A 194 -19.39 21.03 -2.49
N THR A 195 -20.52 21.73 -2.59
CA THR A 195 -21.76 21.35 -1.90
C THR A 195 -22.75 20.72 -2.89
N GLY A 196 -23.81 20.10 -2.39
CA GLY A 196 -24.92 19.60 -3.23
C GLY A 196 -25.08 18.07 -3.22
N PRO A 197 -26.03 17.55 -4.02
CA PRO A 197 -26.50 16.16 -3.90
C PRO A 197 -25.47 15.11 -4.35
N ARG A 198 -24.41 15.54 -5.03
CA ARG A 198 -23.32 14.67 -5.54
C ARG A 198 -21.95 15.03 -4.94
N SER A 199 -21.91 15.81 -3.85
CA SER A 199 -20.66 16.08 -3.14
C SER A 199 -20.24 14.88 -2.31
N ALA A 200 -18.93 14.79 -2.03
CA ALA A 200 -18.34 13.75 -1.21
C ALA A 200 -17.31 14.36 -0.27
N THR A 201 -17.10 13.72 0.87
CA THR A 201 -16.07 14.10 1.84
C THR A 201 -14.73 13.46 1.49
N GLY A 202 -13.64 13.94 2.10
CA GLY A 202 -12.34 13.27 2.02
C GLY A 202 -12.36 11.85 2.58
N GLN A 203 -13.23 11.57 3.56
CA GLN A 203 -13.42 10.22 4.09
C GLN A 203 -14.08 9.30 3.05
N ASP A 204 -15.11 9.77 2.35
CA ASP A 204 -15.76 8.99 1.28
C ASP A 204 -14.78 8.68 0.15
N TRP A 205 -13.93 9.66 -0.21
CA TRP A 205 -12.86 9.45 -1.19
C TRP A 205 -11.86 8.40 -0.71
N ASN A 206 -11.37 8.50 0.53
CA ASN A 206 -10.43 7.52 1.09
C ASN A 206 -10.99 6.10 1.08
N VAL A 207 -12.27 5.90 1.44
CA VAL A 207 -12.91 4.58 1.41
C VAL A 207 -13.01 4.05 -0.01
N SER A 208 -13.50 4.86 -0.95
CA SER A 208 -13.65 4.47 -2.37
C SER A 208 -12.30 4.09 -2.99
N VAL A 209 -11.30 4.96 -2.82
CA VAL A 209 -9.98 4.80 -3.43
C VAL A 209 -9.17 3.68 -2.78
N SER A 210 -9.28 3.46 -1.47
CA SER A 210 -8.61 2.33 -0.82
C SER A 210 -9.13 0.99 -1.35
N GLY A 211 -10.45 0.88 -1.56
CA GLY A 211 -11.05 -0.32 -2.17
C GLY A 211 -10.56 -0.56 -3.59
N GLN A 212 -10.54 0.49 -4.42
CA GLN A 212 -10.01 0.42 -5.79
C GLN A 212 -8.52 0.07 -5.81
N TRP A 213 -7.72 0.60 -4.89
CA TRP A 213 -6.29 0.33 -4.83
C TRP A 213 -6.01 -1.15 -4.52
N VAL A 214 -6.74 -1.75 -3.57
CA VAL A 214 -6.67 -3.19 -3.28
C VAL A 214 -7.05 -4.02 -4.51
N GLU A 215 -8.11 -3.65 -5.23
CA GLU A 215 -8.51 -4.31 -6.48
C GLU A 215 -7.37 -4.25 -7.52
N GLN A 216 -6.77 -3.07 -7.72
CA GLN A 216 -5.66 -2.93 -8.67
C GLN A 216 -4.41 -3.74 -8.29
N LEU A 217 -4.12 -3.85 -6.99
CA LEU A 217 -2.99 -4.64 -6.49
C LEU A 217 -3.19 -6.15 -6.66
N SER A 218 -4.44 -6.61 -6.81
CA SER A 218 -4.73 -8.01 -7.12
C SER A 218 -4.38 -8.36 -8.58
N ASP A 219 -4.43 -7.37 -9.48
CA ASP A 219 -4.12 -7.52 -10.91
C ASP A 219 -2.68 -7.13 -11.30
N ALA A 220 -1.86 -6.68 -10.36
CA ALA A 220 -0.50 -6.19 -10.62
C ALA A 220 0.50 -6.69 -9.58
N ARG A 221 1.68 -7.15 -10.03
CA ARG A 221 2.76 -7.62 -9.13
C ARG A 221 3.67 -6.47 -8.70
N VAL A 222 3.19 -5.73 -7.69
CA VAL A 222 3.84 -4.57 -7.07
C VAL A 222 4.66 -4.95 -5.85
N PHE A 223 5.88 -4.44 -5.76
CA PHE A 223 6.78 -4.60 -4.61
C PHE A 223 7.19 -3.23 -4.09
N VAL A 224 7.31 -3.11 -2.76
CA VAL A 224 7.83 -1.92 -2.07
C VAL A 224 9.16 -2.24 -1.41
N GLU A 225 10.01 -1.23 -1.27
CA GLU A 225 11.34 -1.35 -0.67
C GLU A 225 11.27 -1.14 0.85
N VAL A 226 12.07 -1.91 1.59
CA VAL A 226 12.06 -1.93 3.06
C VAL A 226 13.48 -2.00 3.61
N GLY A 227 13.78 -1.19 4.64
CA GLY A 227 15.05 -1.24 5.37
C GLY A 227 16.27 -0.72 4.58
N GLY A 228 16.05 0.25 3.68
CA GLY A 228 17.10 0.82 2.80
C GLY A 228 18.11 1.73 3.49
N ASP A 229 17.79 2.30 4.67
CA ASP A 229 18.61 3.35 5.29
C ASP A 229 19.99 2.90 5.81
N SER A 230 20.29 1.59 5.79
CA SER A 230 21.49 1.03 6.43
C SER A 230 22.19 -0.11 5.67
N VAL A 231 21.74 -0.46 4.45
CA VAL A 231 22.29 -1.61 3.69
C VAL A 231 22.40 -1.29 2.20
N ALA A 232 23.36 -1.92 1.50
CA ALA A 232 23.66 -1.65 0.10
C ALA A 232 22.50 -1.93 -0.88
N GLU A 233 21.58 -2.84 -0.53
CA GLU A 233 20.36 -3.11 -1.31
C GLU A 233 19.15 -3.29 -0.36
N PRO A 234 18.03 -2.56 -0.55
CA PRO A 234 16.83 -2.69 0.29
C PRO A 234 16.15 -4.06 0.12
N ALA A 235 15.38 -4.49 1.12
CA ALA A 235 14.52 -5.67 0.97
C ALA A 235 13.30 -5.29 0.12
N ARG A 236 12.71 -6.26 -0.56
CA ARG A 236 11.51 -6.03 -1.37
C ARG A 236 10.35 -6.86 -0.85
N MET A 237 9.22 -6.22 -0.56
CA MET A 237 8.02 -6.88 -0.03
C MET A 237 6.84 -6.65 -0.98
N ARG A 238 6.13 -7.71 -1.30
CA ARG A 238 4.95 -7.69 -2.18
C ARG A 238 3.79 -6.96 -1.49
N LEU A 239 3.19 -6.02 -2.21
CA LEU A 239 2.05 -5.23 -1.77
C LEU A 239 0.75 -5.78 -2.36
N THR A 240 -0.13 -6.34 -1.53
CA THR A 240 -1.44 -6.90 -1.92
C THR A 240 -2.60 -6.29 -1.14
N ASN A 241 -2.37 -5.87 0.10
CA ASN A 241 -3.36 -5.25 0.96
C ASN A 241 -2.70 -4.17 1.83
N PRO A 242 -2.74 -2.89 1.41
CA PRO A 242 -2.17 -1.77 2.16
C PRO A 242 -2.80 -1.52 3.53
N ALA A 243 -3.99 -2.08 3.80
CA ALA A 243 -4.63 -1.99 5.11
C ALA A 243 -4.07 -3.01 6.12
N ASP A 244 -3.33 -4.02 5.66
CA ASP A 244 -2.59 -4.91 6.55
C ASP A 244 -1.50 -4.11 7.28
N PRO A 245 -1.40 -4.18 8.63
CA PRO A 245 -0.42 -3.41 9.39
C PRO A 245 1.04 -3.66 8.98
N SER A 246 1.38 -4.88 8.54
CA SER A 246 2.73 -5.18 8.08
C SER A 246 3.02 -4.49 6.76
N GLN A 247 2.11 -4.58 5.79
CA GLN A 247 2.28 -3.94 4.48
C GLN A 247 2.21 -2.41 4.57
N ALA A 248 1.40 -1.87 5.49
CA ALA A 248 1.38 -0.45 5.79
C ALA A 248 2.73 0.06 6.32
N ALA A 249 3.44 -0.76 7.10
CA ALA A 249 4.83 -0.45 7.50
C ALA A 249 5.79 -0.53 6.31
N HIS A 250 5.64 -1.53 5.45
CA HIS A 250 6.46 -1.65 4.24
C HIS A 250 6.33 -0.44 3.31
N LEU A 251 5.14 0.14 3.18
CA LEU A 251 4.90 1.39 2.44
C LEU A 251 5.65 2.61 3.01
N ARG A 252 6.05 2.57 4.28
CA ARG A 252 6.89 3.59 4.91
C ARG A 252 8.39 3.27 4.82
N GLY A 253 8.76 2.20 4.12
CA GLY A 253 10.14 1.72 4.06
C GLY A 253 10.59 0.94 5.30
N GLU A 254 9.66 0.58 6.18
CA GLU A 254 9.94 0.01 7.50
C GLU A 254 9.58 -1.48 7.57
N PHE A 255 10.41 -2.28 8.24
CA PHE A 255 9.97 -3.62 8.67
C PHE A 255 8.90 -3.47 9.75
N PHE A 256 7.91 -4.34 9.72
CA PHE A 256 6.87 -4.37 10.76
C PHE A 256 7.44 -4.91 12.08
N GLU A 257 6.90 -4.42 13.21
CA GLU A 257 7.31 -4.81 14.57
C GLU A 257 8.82 -4.57 14.88
N GLN A 258 9.39 -3.43 14.44
CA GLN A 258 10.82 -3.13 14.64
C GLN A 258 11.27 -3.23 16.11
N GLU A 259 10.46 -2.79 17.07
CA GLU A 259 10.78 -2.90 18.49
C GLU A 259 10.96 -4.37 18.92
N ALA A 260 10.03 -5.23 18.52
CA ALA A 260 10.05 -6.66 18.84
C ALA A 260 11.22 -7.38 18.14
N LEU A 261 11.52 -7.02 16.89
CA LEU A 261 12.68 -7.50 16.15
C LEU A 261 14.00 -7.09 16.84
N GLY A 262 14.09 -5.86 17.34
CA GLY A 262 15.22 -5.37 18.13
C GLY A 262 15.42 -6.17 19.42
N LYS A 263 14.33 -6.45 20.14
CA LYS A 263 14.35 -7.30 21.35
C LYS A 263 14.84 -8.72 21.03
N LEU A 264 14.31 -9.36 19.98
CA LEU A 264 14.77 -10.68 19.55
C LEU A 264 16.29 -10.71 19.30
N LYS A 265 16.82 -9.73 18.56
CA LYS A 265 18.26 -9.62 18.27
C LYS A 265 19.09 -9.44 19.54
N ALA A 266 18.63 -8.63 20.49
CA ALA A 266 19.31 -8.45 21.76
C ALA A 266 19.37 -9.76 22.58
N LEU A 267 18.32 -10.59 22.52
CA LEU A 267 18.25 -11.87 23.23
C LEU A 267 19.12 -12.97 22.63
N LEU A 268 19.24 -13.00 21.30
CA LEU A 268 20.06 -14.00 20.58
C LEU A 268 21.56 -13.67 20.58
N GLY A 269 21.92 -12.40 20.83
CA GLY A 269 23.31 -11.95 20.81
C GLY A 269 23.93 -11.96 19.40
N THR A 270 25.23 -12.24 19.31
CA THR A 270 26.03 -12.20 18.06
C THR A 270 26.27 -13.58 17.43
N THR A 271 25.42 -14.56 17.73
CA THR A 271 25.55 -15.92 17.17
C THR A 271 24.84 -16.04 15.82
N ALA A 272 25.08 -17.13 15.08
CA ALA A 272 24.36 -17.48 13.85
C ALA A 272 23.20 -18.45 14.19
N PRO A 273 22.03 -17.94 14.65
CA PRO A 273 20.98 -18.76 15.24
C PRO A 273 20.27 -19.65 14.21
N SER A 274 19.64 -20.70 14.70
CA SER A 274 18.61 -21.48 14.02
C SER A 274 17.24 -20.96 14.49
N ILE A 275 16.50 -20.30 13.59
CA ILE A 275 15.24 -19.64 13.92
C ILE A 275 14.09 -20.40 13.25
N VAL A 276 13.03 -20.65 14.01
CA VAL A 276 11.76 -21.17 13.53
C VAL A 276 10.70 -20.08 13.68
N ASP A 277 9.97 -19.80 12.61
CA ASP A 277 8.84 -18.87 12.59
C ASP A 277 7.56 -19.61 12.21
N VAL A 278 6.61 -19.70 13.15
CA VAL A 278 5.31 -20.37 12.97
C VAL A 278 4.23 -19.32 12.74
N GLY A 279 3.52 -19.40 11.62
CA GLY A 279 2.64 -18.33 11.15
C GLY A 279 3.42 -17.11 10.64
N PRO A 280 4.36 -17.27 9.68
CA PRO A 280 5.20 -16.17 9.20
C PRO A 280 4.44 -15.13 8.36
N GLY A 281 3.20 -15.42 7.94
CA GLY A 281 2.40 -14.57 7.05
C GLY A 281 3.18 -14.23 5.77
N GLY A 282 3.29 -12.95 5.45
CA GLY A 282 4.08 -12.49 4.29
C GLY A 282 5.60 -12.63 4.42
N GLY A 283 6.13 -13.12 5.55
CA GLY A 283 7.57 -13.36 5.72
C GLY A 283 8.40 -12.15 6.16
N ASN A 284 7.76 -11.09 6.66
CA ASN A 284 8.43 -9.88 7.18
C ASN A 284 9.61 -10.21 8.11
N HIS A 285 9.34 -11.04 9.12
CA HIS A 285 10.31 -11.41 10.16
C HIS A 285 11.42 -12.31 9.63
N LEU A 286 11.09 -13.23 8.72
CA LEU A 286 12.08 -14.11 8.07
C LEU A 286 13.07 -13.32 7.22
N VAL A 287 12.59 -12.40 6.38
CA VAL A 287 13.43 -11.53 5.55
C VAL A 287 14.30 -10.65 6.45
N TRP A 288 13.73 -10.08 7.52
CA TRP A 288 14.50 -9.30 8.47
C TRP A 288 15.60 -10.13 9.15
N CYS A 289 15.27 -11.34 9.64
CA CYS A 289 16.22 -12.22 10.32
C CYS A 289 17.36 -12.63 9.38
N ALA A 290 17.06 -13.02 8.14
CA ALA A 290 18.07 -13.39 7.15
C ALA A 290 19.10 -12.27 6.94
N ARG A 291 18.63 -11.03 6.88
CA ARG A 291 19.46 -9.84 6.64
C ARG A 291 20.25 -9.40 7.88
N ASN A 292 19.68 -9.53 9.07
CA ASN A 292 20.21 -8.89 10.28
C ASN A 292 20.94 -9.83 11.25
N LEU A 293 20.70 -11.14 11.13
CA LEU A 293 21.17 -12.14 12.11
C LEU A 293 22.12 -13.19 11.52
N GLN A 294 22.32 -13.22 10.20
CA GLN A 294 23.12 -14.25 9.51
C GLN A 294 22.81 -15.67 10.03
N PRO A 295 21.53 -16.08 10.06
CA PRO A 295 21.11 -17.31 10.72
C PRO A 295 21.72 -18.53 10.04
N LYS A 296 22.15 -19.52 10.84
CA LYS A 296 22.59 -20.82 10.32
C LYS A 296 21.44 -21.57 9.67
N ARG A 297 20.21 -21.33 10.13
CA ARG A 297 18.99 -21.94 9.61
C ARG A 297 17.78 -21.05 9.83
N LEU A 298 16.93 -20.96 8.83
CA LEU A 298 15.59 -20.40 8.92
C LEU A 298 14.57 -21.46 8.52
N ILE A 299 13.57 -21.70 9.38
CA ILE A 299 12.44 -22.58 9.09
C ILE A 299 11.17 -21.75 9.20
N ALA A 300 10.39 -21.74 8.13
CA ALA A 300 9.06 -21.17 8.10
C ALA A 300 8.04 -22.30 8.24
N VAL A 301 7.15 -22.23 9.23
CA VAL A 301 6.06 -23.19 9.40
C VAL A 301 4.75 -22.47 9.09
N GLU A 302 4.26 -22.65 7.87
CA GLU A 302 3.03 -22.02 7.39
C GLU A 302 1.80 -22.78 7.92
N THR A 303 0.85 -22.02 8.45
CA THR A 303 -0.42 -22.50 9.01
C THR A 303 -1.62 -22.05 8.18
N ASP A 304 -1.45 -21.05 7.31
CA ASP A 304 -2.49 -20.55 6.41
C ASP A 304 -2.06 -20.68 4.93
N GLN A 305 -2.85 -21.42 4.16
CA GLN A 305 -2.59 -21.62 2.75
C GLN A 305 -2.73 -20.32 1.94
N ALA A 306 -3.55 -19.37 2.40
CA ALA A 306 -3.77 -18.10 1.72
C ALA A 306 -2.51 -17.19 1.74
N THR A 307 -1.65 -17.31 2.75
CA THR A 307 -0.42 -16.52 2.85
C THR A 307 0.80 -17.21 2.25
N SER A 308 0.72 -18.51 1.96
CA SER A 308 1.83 -19.29 1.41
C SER A 308 2.38 -18.73 0.09
N ASP A 309 1.50 -18.26 -0.80
CA ASP A 309 1.93 -17.69 -2.09
C ASP A 309 2.65 -16.36 -1.89
N LEU A 310 2.12 -15.50 -1.01
CA LEU A 310 2.74 -14.22 -0.64
C LEU A 310 4.12 -14.43 0.01
N LEU A 311 4.22 -15.39 0.93
CA LEU A 311 5.49 -15.79 1.54
C LEU A 311 6.49 -16.24 0.48
N GLY A 312 6.07 -17.14 -0.43
CA GLY A 312 6.93 -17.66 -1.48
C GLY A 312 7.45 -16.57 -2.42
N GLU A 313 6.60 -15.61 -2.81
CA GLU A 313 7.02 -14.46 -3.62
C GLU A 313 8.04 -13.59 -2.89
N ASN A 314 7.78 -13.26 -1.63
CA ASN A 314 8.68 -12.44 -0.82
C ASN A 314 10.02 -13.14 -0.56
N LEU A 315 10.03 -14.44 -0.31
CA LEU A 315 11.28 -15.19 -0.18
C LEU A 315 12.04 -15.23 -1.50
N THR A 316 11.35 -15.42 -2.63
CA THR A 316 11.99 -15.48 -3.95
C THR A 316 12.63 -14.15 -4.33
N VAL A 317 11.92 -13.03 -4.20
CA VAL A 317 12.43 -11.70 -4.60
C VAL A 317 13.61 -11.25 -3.74
N ASN A 318 13.74 -11.77 -2.51
CA ASN A 318 14.86 -11.50 -1.62
C ASN A 318 15.97 -12.58 -1.69
N GLY A 319 15.90 -13.54 -2.62
CA GLY A 319 16.93 -14.59 -2.77
C GLY A 319 16.95 -15.61 -1.63
N LEU A 320 15.84 -15.76 -0.90
CA LEU A 320 15.71 -16.61 0.28
C LEU A 320 14.95 -17.92 0.03
N ALA A 321 14.43 -18.15 -1.17
CA ALA A 321 13.62 -19.33 -1.49
C ALA A 321 14.35 -20.66 -1.23
N GLU A 322 15.68 -20.71 -1.42
CA GLU A 322 16.49 -21.91 -1.13
C GLU A 322 17.08 -21.90 0.29
N THR A 323 17.10 -20.75 0.95
CA THR A 323 17.69 -20.55 2.28
C THR A 323 16.69 -20.86 3.39
N VAL A 324 15.43 -20.49 3.19
CA VAL A 324 14.34 -20.71 4.15
C VAL A 324 13.67 -22.04 3.88
N GLN A 325 13.65 -22.91 4.88
CA GLN A 325 12.97 -24.20 4.80
C GLN A 325 11.49 -24.01 5.13
N CYS A 326 10.65 -23.93 4.09
CA CYS A 326 9.20 -23.86 4.26
C CYS A 326 8.63 -25.25 4.56
N ARG A 327 7.87 -25.36 5.64
CA ARG A 327 7.10 -26.54 6.06
C ARG A 327 5.66 -26.12 6.26
N SER A 328 4.72 -27.03 6.04
CA SER A 328 3.29 -26.76 6.27
C SER A 328 2.81 -27.52 7.49
N LEU A 329 2.08 -26.83 8.37
CA LEU A 329 1.41 -27.40 9.53
C LEU A 329 -0.11 -27.27 9.32
N VAL A 330 -0.75 -28.36 8.88
CA VAL A 330 -2.20 -28.41 8.80
C VAL A 330 -2.71 -28.91 10.14
N ALA A 331 -3.35 -28.04 10.93
CA ALA A 331 -3.93 -28.42 12.22
C ALA A 331 -4.88 -29.62 12.07
N GLN A 332 -4.78 -30.60 12.98
CA GLN A 332 -5.87 -31.58 13.12
C GLN A 332 -7.10 -30.82 13.62
N ALA A 333 -8.08 -30.63 12.73
CA ALA A 333 -9.39 -30.21 13.15
C ALA A 333 -10.00 -31.28 14.06
N ALA A 334 -9.89 -31.08 15.37
CA ALA A 334 -10.86 -31.56 16.33
C ALA A 334 -11.53 -30.31 16.91
N VAL A 335 -12.78 -30.04 16.48
CA VAL A 335 -13.95 -29.48 17.22
C VAL A 335 -14.99 -29.03 16.17
N PRO A 336 -16.31 -29.29 16.36
CA PRO A 336 -17.34 -29.03 15.35
C PRO A 336 -17.53 -27.52 15.12
N ALA A 337 -18.01 -27.21 13.91
CA ALA A 337 -18.39 -25.89 13.43
C ALA A 337 -18.85 -24.93 14.54
N LEU A 338 -17.96 -23.99 14.89
CA LEU A 338 -18.34 -22.74 15.52
C LEU A 338 -18.29 -21.70 14.41
N GLU A 339 -19.48 -21.24 14.04
CA GLU A 339 -19.72 -20.14 13.10
C GLU A 339 -18.79 -18.97 13.43
N THR A 340 -17.73 -18.83 12.64
CA THR A 340 -16.93 -17.62 12.62
C THR A 340 -17.66 -16.67 11.69
N ALA A 341 -18.22 -15.62 12.28
CA ALA A 341 -18.91 -14.56 11.59
C ALA A 341 -18.01 -13.99 10.48
N VAL A 342 -18.60 -13.93 9.29
CA VAL A 342 -18.07 -13.44 8.03
C VAL A 342 -17.52 -12.01 8.19
N PHE A 343 -16.25 -11.81 7.85
CA PHE A 343 -15.75 -10.58 7.22
C PHE A 343 -14.60 -10.94 6.27
N GLY A 344 -14.79 -10.68 4.97
CA GLY A 344 -13.72 -10.63 3.97
C GLY A 344 -13.65 -11.83 3.01
N THR A 345 -14.24 -11.65 1.83
CA THR A 345 -14.23 -12.55 0.68
C THR A 345 -12.91 -12.53 -0.09
N GLY A 346 -12.40 -13.72 -0.48
CA GLY A 346 -11.33 -13.88 -1.45
C GLY A 346 -11.22 -15.34 -1.92
N LEU A 347 -12.13 -15.77 -2.79
CA LEU A 347 -12.02 -17.05 -3.50
C LEU A 347 -11.02 -16.90 -4.65
N PHE A 348 -9.91 -17.63 -4.64
CA PHE A 348 -9.31 -18.25 -5.84
C PHE A 348 -8.46 -19.45 -5.40
N ALA A 349 -8.91 -20.67 -5.72
CA ALA A 349 -8.16 -21.90 -5.49
C ALA A 349 -7.35 -22.24 -6.74
N GLY A 350 -6.02 -22.07 -6.68
CA GLY A 350 -5.07 -22.63 -7.65
C GLY A 350 -4.48 -23.95 -7.14
N PRO A 351 -4.04 -24.87 -8.02
CA PRO A 351 -3.59 -26.19 -7.60
C PRO A 351 -2.22 -26.13 -6.91
N ALA A 352 -2.16 -26.75 -5.73
CA ALA A 352 -0.99 -26.87 -4.89
C ALA A 352 0.22 -27.49 -5.63
N ARG A 353 1.39 -26.85 -5.51
CA ARG A 353 2.66 -27.56 -5.66
C ARG A 353 2.94 -28.30 -4.35
N SER A 354 3.03 -29.62 -4.49
CA SER A 354 3.30 -30.59 -3.43
C SER A 354 4.55 -30.26 -2.62
N GLY A 355 4.36 -29.69 -1.43
CA GLY A 355 5.27 -29.81 -0.30
C GLY A 355 4.69 -30.83 0.69
N GLU A 356 5.55 -31.62 1.33
CA GLU A 356 5.17 -32.60 2.35
C GLU A 356 4.43 -31.93 3.52
N GLY A 357 3.10 -31.87 3.44
CA GLY A 357 2.24 -31.37 4.51
C GLY A 357 2.22 -32.36 5.66
N GLY A 358 2.90 -32.04 6.76
CA GLY A 358 2.84 -32.81 7.98
C GLY A 358 1.49 -32.61 8.66
N ARG A 359 0.64 -33.64 8.65
CA ARG A 359 -0.45 -33.76 9.62
C ARG A 359 0.18 -34.11 10.97
N GLY A 360 0.27 -33.18 11.93
CA GLY A 360 0.92 -33.48 13.20
C GLY A 360 1.19 -32.27 14.10
N SER A 361 1.91 -32.50 15.19
CA SER A 361 2.37 -31.46 16.12
C SER A 361 3.61 -30.74 15.57
N LEU A 362 3.96 -29.57 16.10
CA LEU A 362 5.18 -28.87 15.70
C LEU A 362 6.44 -29.72 15.93
N ASP A 363 6.46 -30.55 16.97
CA ASP A 363 7.51 -31.54 17.22
C ASP A 363 7.71 -32.49 16.03
N SER A 364 6.61 -32.98 15.44
CA SER A 364 6.68 -33.87 14.27
C SER A 364 7.20 -33.15 13.03
N VAL A 365 6.83 -31.89 12.86
CA VAL A 365 7.27 -31.06 11.73
C VAL A 365 8.74 -30.70 11.86
N LEU A 366 9.23 -30.37 13.05
CA LEU A 366 10.60 -29.92 13.29
C LEU A 366 11.60 -31.06 13.50
N GLY A 367 11.16 -32.18 14.09
CA GLY A 367 12.01 -33.32 14.45
C GLY A 367 13.13 -32.92 15.41
N ASP A 368 14.35 -33.37 15.11
CA ASP A 368 15.55 -33.08 15.90
C ASP A 368 16.33 -31.84 15.42
N ALA A 369 15.69 -30.96 14.64
CA ALA A 369 16.32 -29.71 14.23
C ALA A 369 16.74 -28.86 15.47
N PRO A 370 17.95 -28.26 15.48
CA PRO A 370 18.30 -27.25 16.46
C PRO A 370 17.41 -26.02 16.30
N VAL A 371 17.01 -25.44 17.44
CA VAL A 371 16.15 -24.26 17.52
C VAL A 371 16.70 -23.35 18.62
N ASP A 372 17.22 -22.20 18.23
CA ASP A 372 17.75 -21.18 19.15
C ASP A 372 16.67 -20.12 19.45
N ALA A 373 15.79 -19.85 18.48
CA ALA A 373 14.58 -19.05 18.67
C ALA A 373 13.37 -19.70 17.99
N LEU A 374 12.22 -19.61 18.67
CA LEU A 374 10.92 -20.05 18.18
C LEU A 374 9.93 -18.89 18.30
N ARG A 375 9.51 -18.36 17.15
CA ARG A 375 8.42 -17.39 17.02
C ARG A 375 7.11 -18.13 16.75
N ILE A 376 6.05 -17.77 17.48
CA ILE A 376 4.70 -18.32 17.31
C ILE A 376 3.71 -17.16 17.13
N ASP A 377 3.16 -17.07 15.93
CA ASP A 377 2.11 -16.13 15.55
C ASP A 377 0.91 -16.91 14.98
N THR A 378 0.30 -17.72 15.84
CA THR A 378 -0.91 -18.50 15.54
C THR A 378 -2.06 -18.02 16.43
N VAL A 379 -2.43 -16.74 16.27
CA VAL A 379 -3.41 -16.04 17.13
C VAL A 379 -4.68 -16.86 17.34
N GLY A 380 -5.05 -17.10 18.59
CA GLY A 380 -6.17 -17.92 19.03
C GLY A 380 -5.83 -19.39 19.31
N THR A 381 -4.71 -19.90 18.79
CA THR A 381 -4.23 -21.28 18.95
C THR A 381 -2.79 -21.34 19.48
N GLU A 382 -2.27 -20.23 19.99
CA GLU A 382 -0.88 -20.09 20.43
C GLU A 382 -0.50 -21.07 21.56
N ILE A 383 -1.45 -21.45 22.43
CA ILE A 383 -1.20 -22.40 23.52
C ILE A 383 -1.08 -23.82 22.97
N GLU A 384 -1.98 -24.20 22.07
CA GLU A 384 -2.02 -25.50 21.42
C GLU A 384 -0.78 -25.70 20.53
N THR A 385 -0.32 -24.64 19.84
CA THR A 385 0.95 -24.65 19.08
C THR A 385 2.15 -24.87 20.00
N LEU A 386 2.19 -24.21 21.17
CA LEU A 386 3.24 -24.43 22.17
C LEU A 386 3.23 -25.85 22.74
N GLU A 387 2.05 -26.41 23.03
CA GLU A 387 1.89 -27.80 23.47
C GLU A 387 2.36 -28.78 22.38
N GLY A 388 2.07 -28.48 21.11
CA GLY A 388 2.57 -29.24 19.97
C GLY A 388 4.09 -29.18 19.77
N ALA A 389 4.77 -28.24 20.43
CA ALA A 389 6.21 -28.03 20.36
C ALA A 389 6.95 -28.48 21.64
N ALA A 390 6.26 -29.19 22.54
CA ALA A 390 6.75 -29.46 23.89
C ALA A 390 8.10 -30.19 23.91
N SER A 391 8.32 -31.17 23.02
CA SER A 391 9.56 -31.95 22.98
C SER A 391 10.72 -31.12 22.46
N VAL A 392 10.51 -30.35 21.39
CA VAL A 392 11.50 -29.42 20.82
C VAL A 392 11.88 -28.36 21.87
N ILE A 393 10.91 -27.77 22.54
CA ILE A 393 11.14 -26.74 23.56
C ILE A 393 11.89 -27.32 24.77
N ALA A 394 11.50 -28.51 25.24
CA ALA A 394 12.18 -29.16 26.36
C ALA A 394 13.65 -29.48 26.06
N ARG A 395 13.92 -29.95 24.82
CA ARG A 395 15.26 -30.33 24.36
C ARG A 395 16.14 -29.12 24.02
N ALA A 396 15.65 -28.23 23.18
CA ALA A 396 16.44 -27.14 22.60
C ALA A 396 16.48 -25.89 23.48
N ARG A 397 15.50 -25.73 24.39
CA ARG A 397 15.39 -24.57 25.30
C ARG A 397 15.54 -23.22 24.56
N PRO A 398 14.80 -22.98 23.45
CA PRO A 398 14.96 -21.76 22.65
C PRO A 398 14.50 -20.50 23.39
N VAL A 399 14.92 -19.33 22.90
CA VAL A 399 14.20 -18.06 23.14
C VAL A 399 12.83 -18.17 22.49
N LEU A 400 11.77 -17.85 23.25
CA LEU A 400 10.40 -17.85 22.75
C LEU A 400 9.93 -16.42 22.50
N TRP A 401 9.35 -16.20 21.32
CA TRP A 401 8.57 -15.02 21.00
C TRP A 401 7.17 -15.48 20.63
N VAL A 402 6.20 -15.23 21.51
CA VAL A 402 4.83 -15.73 21.33
C VAL A 402 3.86 -14.56 21.30
N LYS A 403 3.07 -14.45 20.24
CA LYS A 403 1.96 -13.50 20.16
C LYS A 403 0.74 -14.12 20.83
N VAL A 404 0.27 -13.48 21.91
CA VAL A 404 -0.75 -14.04 22.81
C VAL A 404 -1.97 -13.14 22.86
N THR A 405 -3.14 -13.76 22.72
CA THR A 405 -4.43 -13.08 22.87
C THR A 405 -4.71 -12.72 24.34
N PRO A 406 -5.52 -11.68 24.62
CA PRO A 406 -5.92 -11.34 25.99
C PRO A 406 -6.57 -12.53 26.73
N ALA A 407 -7.34 -13.37 26.03
CA ALA A 407 -7.99 -14.54 26.60
C ALA A 407 -7.00 -15.61 27.06
N ASN A 408 -5.88 -15.79 26.35
CA ASN A 408 -4.86 -16.79 26.66
C ASN A 408 -3.71 -16.25 27.52
N ALA A 409 -3.62 -14.93 27.77
CA ALA A 409 -2.52 -14.31 28.52
C ALA A 409 -2.24 -15.01 29.86
N MET A 410 -3.28 -15.29 30.66
CA MET A 410 -3.10 -15.97 31.95
C MET A 410 -2.69 -17.43 31.80
N ARG A 411 -3.23 -18.14 30.81
CA ARG A 411 -2.84 -19.53 30.48
C ARG A 411 -1.37 -19.58 30.08
N PHE A 412 -0.90 -18.63 29.28
CA PHE A 412 0.50 -18.53 28.87
C PHE A 412 1.43 -18.17 30.04
N LEU A 413 1.15 -17.06 30.74
CA LEU A 413 2.04 -16.50 31.77
C LEU A 413 2.12 -17.35 33.03
N GLN A 414 0.97 -17.80 33.54
CA GLN A 414 0.89 -18.52 34.82
C GLN A 414 0.80 -20.02 34.67
N GLY A 415 0.24 -20.52 33.56
CA GLY A 415 0.16 -21.95 33.26
C GLY A 415 1.41 -22.43 32.54
N TRP A 416 1.48 -22.14 31.24
CA TRP A 416 2.44 -22.73 30.32
C TRP A 416 3.90 -22.37 30.68
N CYS A 417 4.23 -21.09 30.83
CA CYS A 417 5.60 -20.66 31.15
C CYS A 417 6.12 -21.28 32.47
N ARG A 418 5.27 -21.36 33.50
CA ARG A 418 5.66 -21.98 34.77
C ARG A 418 5.89 -23.48 34.61
N GLY A 419 4.98 -24.19 33.93
CA GLY A 419 5.09 -25.62 33.68
C GLY A 419 6.31 -26.00 32.83
N ALA A 420 6.65 -25.19 31.83
CA ALA A 420 7.80 -25.41 30.94
C ALA A 420 9.14 -24.93 31.53
N ASN A 421 9.17 -24.40 32.76
CA ASN A 421 10.35 -23.79 33.38
C ASN A 421 10.93 -22.62 32.56
N TYR A 422 10.06 -21.74 32.09
CA TYR A 422 10.37 -20.49 31.38
C TYR A 422 10.03 -19.27 32.24
N ARG A 423 10.70 -18.14 31.98
CA ARG A 423 10.34 -16.83 32.52
C ARG A 423 10.12 -15.85 31.38
N VAL A 424 9.06 -15.06 31.46
CA VAL A 424 8.86 -13.90 30.59
C VAL A 424 9.80 -12.80 31.07
N ILE A 425 10.54 -12.20 30.14
CA ILE A 425 11.52 -11.15 30.43
C ILE A 425 11.17 -9.82 29.78
N ASP A 426 10.30 -9.84 28.76
CA ASP A 426 9.88 -8.64 28.05
C ASP A 426 8.54 -8.86 27.34
N SER A 427 7.90 -7.77 26.92
CA SER A 427 6.67 -7.78 26.13
C SER A 427 6.53 -6.51 25.28
N VAL A 428 5.89 -6.64 24.12
CA VAL A 428 5.46 -5.52 23.27
C VAL A 428 3.94 -5.60 23.09
N PHE A 429 3.26 -4.48 23.30
CA PHE A 429 1.80 -4.41 23.19
C PHE A 429 1.39 -4.10 21.75
N GLY A 430 0.64 -5.00 21.13
CA GLY A 430 0.04 -4.81 19.81
C GLY A 430 -1.46 -4.48 19.88
N ALA A 431 -2.07 -4.24 18.72
CA ALA A 431 -3.51 -4.02 18.63
C ALA A 431 -4.26 -5.35 18.83
N GLY A 432 -4.75 -5.59 20.05
CA GLY A 432 -5.58 -6.75 20.39
C GLY A 432 -4.80 -8.02 20.76
N VAL A 433 -3.47 -7.97 20.80
CA VAL A 433 -2.55 -9.07 21.16
C VAL A 433 -1.30 -8.50 21.84
N THR A 434 -0.59 -9.33 22.59
CA THR A 434 0.69 -8.97 23.21
C THR A 434 1.77 -9.95 22.75
N ASP A 435 2.88 -9.43 22.25
CA ASP A 435 4.09 -10.20 21.95
C ASP A 435 4.88 -10.39 23.24
N TYR A 436 4.99 -11.62 23.73
CA TYR A 436 5.77 -11.96 24.90
C TYR A 436 7.09 -12.63 24.52
N PHE A 437 8.16 -12.20 25.19
CA PHE A 437 9.48 -12.81 25.09
C PHE A 437 9.78 -13.61 26.35
N ALA A 438 10.01 -14.92 26.19
CA ALA A 438 10.31 -15.82 27.29
C ALA A 438 11.62 -16.58 27.05
N VAL A 439 12.39 -16.76 28.13
CA VAL A 439 13.66 -17.51 28.12
C VAL A 439 13.63 -18.64 29.15
N PRO A 440 14.40 -19.70 28.93
CA PRO A 440 14.65 -20.73 29.93
C PRO A 440 15.03 -20.13 31.28
N LYS A 441 14.46 -20.62 32.38
CA LYS A 441 15.12 -20.44 33.67
C LYS A 441 16.37 -21.30 33.69
N GLU A 442 17.47 -20.76 34.24
CA GLU A 442 18.64 -21.56 34.58
C GLU A 442 18.19 -22.75 35.46
N ALA A 443 18.77 -23.93 35.22
CA ALA A 443 18.45 -25.09 36.04
C ALA A 443 18.78 -24.76 37.51
N PRO A 444 17.90 -25.12 38.47
CA PRO A 444 18.16 -24.88 39.89
C PRO A 444 19.43 -25.57 40.40
#